data_AF-A0AAD6MUI7-F1
#
_entry.id   AF-A0AAD6MUI7-F1
#
_cell.length_a   1.000
_cell.length_b   1.000
_cell.length_c   1.000
_cell.angle_alpha   90.00
_cell.angle_beta   90.00
_cell.angle_gamma   90.00
#
_symmetry.space_group_name_H-M   'P 1'
#
loop_
_entity.id
_entity.type
_entity.pdbx_description
1 polymer ?
#
loop_
_entity_poly.entity_id
_entity_poly.type
_entity_poly.pdbx_seq_one_letter_code
_entity_poly.pdbx_strand_id
1 'polypeptide(L)'
;MVKGHGGVAWEASTELWKDWPKVFQSDPTIYNDIGQILGKEFSHLKCSNFGYLGAGGFNICFRMKYTDDSAAIIRFPMPGGLMFPQEKVRNEASVMQFLLEETIDRMPIPLPYVFRCQENRETPS
;
A
#
# COMPACT_ATOMS: atom_id res chain seq x y z
N MET A 1 -35.61 15.44 -15.42
CA MET A 1 -34.52 14.43 -15.45
C MET A 1 -33.41 14.92 -14.54
N VAL A 2 -33.33 14.38 -13.33
CA VAL A 2 -32.24 14.68 -12.38
C VAL A 2 -31.01 13.91 -12.87
N LYS A 3 -29.94 14.62 -13.27
CA LYS A 3 -28.65 13.99 -13.50
C LYS A 3 -28.21 13.37 -12.16
N GLY A 4 -28.13 12.05 -12.10
CA GLY A 4 -27.74 11.34 -10.89
C GLY A 4 -26.34 11.75 -10.47
N HIS A 5 -26.20 12.24 -9.23
CA HIS A 5 -24.94 12.67 -8.63
C HIS A 5 -23.84 11.59 -8.64
N GLY A 6 -24.19 10.31 -8.89
CA GLY A 6 -23.24 9.20 -8.96
C GLY A 6 -22.33 9.19 -10.21
N GLY A 7 -22.79 9.72 -11.36
CA GLY A 7 -21.98 9.72 -12.58
C GLY A 7 -20.77 10.65 -12.51
N VAL A 8 -21.01 11.86 -11.99
CA VAL A 8 -19.96 12.88 -11.81
C VAL A 8 -18.95 12.50 -10.71
N ALA A 9 -19.41 11.83 -9.65
CA ALA A 9 -18.53 11.33 -8.59
C ALA A 9 -17.64 10.17 -9.07
N TRP A 10 -18.19 9.30 -9.94
CA TRP A 10 -17.43 8.20 -10.54
C TRP A 10 -16.35 8.69 -11.51
N GLU A 11 -16.66 9.68 -12.34
CA GLU A 11 -15.69 10.28 -13.27
C GLU A 11 -14.55 10.96 -12.52
N ALA A 12 -14.86 11.79 -11.51
CA ALA A 12 -13.84 12.44 -10.67
C ALA A 12 -12.94 11.45 -9.92
N SER A 13 -13.53 10.37 -9.39
CA SER A 13 -12.77 9.26 -8.76
C SER A 13 -11.85 8.55 -9.77
N THR A 14 -12.34 8.31 -10.98
CA THR A 14 -11.56 7.67 -12.05
C THR A 14 -10.39 8.54 -12.50
N GLU A 15 -10.57 9.86 -12.56
CA GLU A 15 -9.48 10.80 -12.88
C GLU A 15 -8.42 10.83 -11.78
N LEU A 16 -8.83 10.94 -10.50
CA LEU A 16 -7.92 10.82 -9.36
C LEU A 16 -7.14 9.50 -9.38
N TRP A 17 -7.83 8.39 -9.70
CA TRP A 17 -7.22 7.07 -9.82
C TRP A 17 -6.15 7.00 -10.91
N LYS A 18 -6.40 7.61 -12.08
CA LYS A 18 -5.44 7.65 -13.20
C LYS A 18 -4.21 8.51 -12.90
N ASP A 19 -4.39 9.58 -12.14
CA ASP A 19 -3.33 10.54 -11.85
C ASP A 19 -2.52 10.17 -10.61
N TRP A 20 -3.04 9.28 -9.76
CA TRP A 20 -2.35 8.87 -8.52
C TRP A 20 -0.93 8.34 -8.71
N PRO A 21 -0.63 7.46 -9.68
CA PRO A 21 0.76 7.04 -9.93
C PRO A 21 1.65 8.20 -10.41
N LYS A 22 1.06 9.21 -11.07
CA LYS A 22 1.82 10.37 -11.57
C LYS A 22 2.31 11.23 -10.42
N VAL A 23 1.58 11.31 -9.30
CA VAL A 23 2.01 12.05 -8.10
C VAL A 23 3.40 11.60 -7.63
N PHE A 24 3.63 10.28 -7.59
CA PHE A 24 4.92 9.71 -7.19
C PHE A 24 6.01 9.84 -8.26
N GLN A 25 5.64 10.03 -9.53
CA GLN A 25 6.59 10.28 -10.61
C GLN A 25 6.98 11.76 -10.70
N SER A 26 6.03 12.66 -10.41
CA SER A 26 6.22 14.11 -10.47
C SER A 26 6.97 14.67 -9.27
N ASP A 27 6.91 13.99 -8.13
CA ASP A 27 7.54 14.45 -6.89
C ASP A 27 8.57 13.44 -6.34
N PRO A 28 9.88 13.67 -6.60
CA PRO A 28 10.94 12.81 -6.07
C PRO A 28 11.08 12.89 -4.55
N THR A 29 10.52 13.92 -3.89
CA THR A 29 10.59 14.04 -2.42
C THR A 29 9.73 12.99 -1.74
N ILE A 30 8.53 12.72 -2.25
CA ILE A 30 7.64 11.65 -1.76
C ILE A 30 8.35 10.30 -1.85
N TYR A 31 9.04 10.06 -2.96
CA TYR A 31 9.81 8.84 -3.16
C TYR A 31 10.91 8.69 -2.10
N ASN A 32 11.66 9.76 -1.84
CA ASN A 32 12.71 9.79 -0.81
C ASN A 32 12.14 9.59 0.60
N ASP A 33 11.00 10.18 0.91
CA ASP A 33 10.35 10.05 2.22
C ASP A 33 9.90 8.62 2.49
N ILE A 34 9.34 7.93 1.49
CA ILE A 34 9.01 6.50 1.59
C ILE A 34 10.27 5.68 1.86
N GLY A 35 11.36 5.97 1.15
CA GLY A 35 12.65 5.33 1.36
C GLY A 35 13.18 5.56 2.78
N GLN A 36 13.05 6.78 3.32
CA GLN A 36 13.43 7.08 4.70
C GLN A 36 12.56 6.38 5.74
N ILE A 37 11.24 6.29 5.52
CA ILE A 37 10.33 5.59 6.43
C ILE A 37 10.73 4.10 6.51
N LEU A 38 10.88 3.45 5.36
CA LEU A 38 11.31 2.05 5.31
C LEU A 38 12.72 1.86 5.88
N GLY A 39 13.65 2.75 5.56
CA GLY A 39 15.02 2.70 6.08
C GLY A 39 15.12 2.89 7.59
N LYS A 40 14.22 3.69 8.20
CA LYS A 40 14.13 3.83 9.66
C LYS A 40 13.56 2.56 10.31
N GLU A 41 12.45 2.07 9.76
CA GLU A 41 11.75 0.89 10.27
C GLU A 41 12.62 -0.37 10.23
N PHE A 42 13.37 -0.54 9.13
CA PHE A 42 14.25 -1.68 8.89
C PHE A 42 15.73 -1.28 8.97
N SER A 43 16.07 -0.35 9.87
CA SER A 43 17.43 0.21 10.03
C SER A 43 18.52 -0.81 10.37
N HIS A 44 18.13 -1.99 10.87
CA HIS A 44 19.03 -3.12 11.10
C HIS A 44 19.44 -3.85 9.81
N LEU A 45 18.77 -3.58 8.68
CA LEU A 45 19.06 -4.16 7.37
C LEU A 45 19.70 -3.12 6.45
N LYS A 46 20.67 -3.57 5.64
CA LYS A 46 21.30 -2.71 4.64
C LYS A 46 20.48 -2.74 3.36
N CYS A 47 19.93 -1.59 2.97
CA CYS A 47 19.22 -1.45 1.69
C CYS A 47 20.17 -1.71 0.51
N SER A 48 19.77 -2.60 -0.39
CA SER A 48 20.46 -2.91 -1.65
C SER A 48 19.79 -2.23 -2.85
N ASN A 49 18.46 -2.10 -2.82
CA ASN A 49 17.69 -1.45 -3.87
C ASN A 49 16.35 -0.94 -3.33
N PHE A 50 15.92 0.23 -3.76
CA PHE A 50 14.60 0.77 -3.46
C PHE A 50 13.91 1.25 -4.74
N GLY A 51 12.71 0.73 -4.99
CA GLY A 51 12.04 0.79 -6.28
C GLY A 51 10.53 0.95 -6.19
N TYR A 52 9.94 1.65 -7.16
CA TYR A 52 8.54 1.44 -7.52
C TYR A 52 8.32 -0.02 -7.94
N LEU A 53 7.35 -0.70 -7.33
CA LEU A 53 7.04 -2.10 -7.65
C LEU A 53 5.90 -2.21 -8.68
N GLY A 54 4.90 -1.34 -8.58
CA GLY A 54 3.72 -1.37 -9.45
C GLY A 54 2.48 -0.79 -8.77
N ALA A 55 1.44 -0.55 -9.57
CA ALA A 55 0.11 -0.19 -9.10
C ALA A 55 -0.86 -1.29 -9.55
N GLY A 56 -1.61 -1.83 -8.59
CA GLY A 56 -2.73 -2.74 -8.85
C GLY A 56 -4.06 -1.98 -8.86
N GLY A 57 -5.18 -2.71 -8.83
CA GLY A 57 -6.52 -2.09 -8.81
C GLY A 57 -6.85 -1.32 -7.52
N PHE A 58 -6.13 -1.55 -6.42
CA PHE A 58 -6.41 -0.93 -5.12
C PHE A 58 -5.20 -0.30 -4.41
N ASN A 59 -3.98 -0.67 -4.78
CA ASN A 59 -2.78 -0.27 -4.07
C ASN A 59 -1.69 0.14 -5.03
N ILE A 60 -0.93 1.17 -4.66
CA ILE A 60 0.39 1.44 -5.22
C ILE A 60 1.46 0.88 -4.28
N CYS A 61 2.45 0.20 -4.85
CA CYS A 61 3.43 -0.57 -4.10
C CYS A 61 4.85 -0.07 -4.37
N PHE A 62 5.63 0.07 -3.32
CA PHE A 62 7.08 0.29 -3.37
C PHE A 62 7.78 -0.86 -2.67
N ARG A 63 8.96 -1.23 -3.16
CA ARG A 63 9.75 -2.34 -2.63
C ARG A 63 11.14 -1.88 -2.26
N MET A 64 11.54 -2.16 -1.02
CA MET A 64 12.91 -2.07 -0.56
C MET A 64 13.48 -3.49 -0.45
N LYS A 65 14.57 -3.75 -1.17
CA LYS A 65 15.36 -4.98 -1.07
C LYS A 65 16.56 -4.71 -0.17
N TYR A 66 16.94 -5.74 0.57
CA TYR A 66 18.09 -5.69 1.46
C TYR A 66 19.22 -6.58 0.94
N THR A 67 20.39 -6.55 1.58
CA THR A 67 21.56 -7.34 1.16
C THR A 67 21.50 -8.81 1.58
N ASP A 68 20.59 -9.18 2.47
CA ASP A 68 20.34 -10.55 2.95
C ASP A 68 19.26 -11.27 2.11
N ASP A 69 18.99 -10.76 0.91
CA ASP A 69 17.93 -11.19 -0.01
C ASP A 69 16.48 -11.04 0.51
N SER A 70 16.29 -10.46 1.70
CA SER A 70 14.96 -10.09 2.18
C SER A 70 14.43 -8.84 1.47
N ALA A 71 13.11 -8.64 1.54
CA ALA A 71 12.47 -7.46 0.98
C ALA A 71 11.27 -7.00 1.81
N ALA A 72 11.12 -5.69 1.96
CA ALA A 72 9.93 -5.05 2.50
C ALA A 72 9.13 -4.41 1.36
N ILE A 73 7.80 -4.50 1.45
CA ILE A 73 6.87 -3.86 0.52
C ILE A 73 5.97 -2.94 1.33
N ILE A 74 5.92 -1.66 0.95
CA ILE A 74 4.92 -0.72 1.45
C ILE A 74 3.83 -0.56 0.40
N ARG A 75 2.57 -0.57 0.85
CA ARG A 75 1.38 -0.46 0.01
C ARG A 75 0.59 0.76 0.47
N PHE A 76 0.28 1.65 -0.46
CA PHE A 76 -0.64 2.76 -0.21
C PHE A 76 -1.96 2.50 -0.92
N PRO A 77 -3.10 2.59 -0.22
CA PRO A 77 -4.41 2.48 -0.86
C PRO A 77 -4.60 3.64 -1.84
N MET A 78 -5.20 3.35 -3.00
CA MET A 78 -5.53 4.39 -3.97
C MET A 78 -6.77 5.18 -3.53
N PRO A 79 -6.75 6.52 -3.67
CA PRO A 79 -7.88 7.36 -3.30
C PRO A 79 -9.07 7.18 -4.27
N GLY A 80 -10.28 7.49 -3.78
CA GLY A 80 -11.48 7.64 -4.61
C GLY A 80 -12.18 6.36 -5.05
N GLY A 81 -11.50 5.22 -5.14
CA GLY A 81 -12.06 3.98 -5.70
C GLY A 81 -12.68 3.00 -4.69
N LEU A 82 -12.62 3.31 -3.39
CA LEU A 82 -12.99 2.40 -2.31
C LEU A 82 -14.04 3.02 -1.40
N MET A 83 -15.23 2.41 -1.31
CA MET A 83 -16.27 2.87 -0.38
C MET A 83 -15.84 2.70 1.09
N PHE A 84 -15.00 1.70 1.40
CA PHE A 84 -14.53 1.40 2.75
C PHE A 84 -13.03 1.02 2.74
N PRO A 85 -12.12 2.00 2.55
CA PRO A 85 -10.69 1.74 2.43
C PRO A 85 -10.08 1.16 3.71
N GLN A 86 -10.52 1.64 4.88
CA GLN A 86 -10.05 1.15 6.18
C GLN A 86 -10.46 -0.30 6.42
N GLU A 87 -11.73 -0.63 6.22
CA GLU A 87 -12.24 -1.99 6.39
C GLU A 87 -11.50 -2.97 5.45
N LYS A 88 -11.27 -2.57 4.19
CA LYS A 88 -10.49 -3.39 3.25
C LYS A 88 -9.08 -3.67 3.75
N VAL A 89 -8.35 -2.63 4.19
CA VAL A 89 -6.97 -2.76 4.67
C VAL A 89 -6.92 -3.66 5.91
N ARG A 90 -7.84 -3.45 6.86
CA ARG A 90 -7.95 -4.28 8.06
C ARG A 90 -8.25 -5.74 7.72
N ASN A 91 -9.22 -5.99 6.83
CA ASN A 91 -9.57 -7.34 6.41
C ASN A 91 -8.41 -8.05 5.71
N GLU A 92 -7.67 -7.35 4.82
CA GLU A 92 -6.48 -7.89 4.17
C GLU A 92 -5.40 -8.28 5.19
N ALA A 93 -5.09 -7.38 6.13
CA ALA A 93 -4.10 -7.64 7.17
C ALA A 93 -4.49 -8.81 8.08
N SER A 94 -5.76 -8.86 8.53
CA SER A 94 -6.27 -9.95 9.39
C SER A 94 -6.24 -11.30 8.68
N VAL A 95 -6.59 -11.36 7.39
CA VAL A 95 -6.53 -12.62 6.62
C VAL A 95 -5.09 -13.08 6.42
N MET A 96 -4.16 -12.17 6.10
CA MET A 96 -2.74 -12.54 5.96
C MET A 96 -2.18 -13.08 7.28
N GLN A 97 -2.52 -12.44 8.40
CA GLN A 97 -2.09 -12.90 9.71
C GLN A 97 -2.68 -14.27 10.06
N PHE A 98 -3.99 -14.45 9.86
CA PHE A 98 -4.66 -15.74 10.08
C PHE A 98 -4.04 -16.87 9.25
N LEU A 99 -3.81 -16.63 7.94
CA LEU A 99 -3.18 -17.63 7.07
C LEU A 99 -1.77 -17.98 7.53
N LEU A 100 -1.00 -17.00 7.98
CA LEU A 100 0.33 -17.24 8.52
C LEU A 100 0.23 -18.13 9.76
N GLU A 101 -0.61 -17.76 10.73
CA GLU A 101 -0.75 -18.50 11.99
C GLU A 101 -1.21 -19.96 11.78
N GLU A 102 -2.16 -20.19 10.88
CA GLU A 102 -2.72 -21.53 10.65
C GLU A 102 -1.86 -22.43 9.74
N THR A 103 -1.01 -21.83 8.90
CA THR A 103 -0.37 -22.58 7.81
C THR A 103 1.16 -22.49 7.77
N ILE A 104 1.79 -21.76 8.68
CA ILE A 104 3.25 -21.56 8.70
C ILE A 104 4.05 -22.88 8.66
N ASP A 105 3.57 -23.93 9.33
CA ASP A 105 4.26 -25.22 9.41
C ASP A 105 3.89 -26.20 8.28
N ARG A 106 2.85 -25.89 7.49
CA ARG A 106 2.23 -26.84 6.54
C ARG A 106 2.24 -26.35 5.09
N MET A 107 2.44 -25.05 4.86
CA MET A 107 2.37 -24.45 3.54
C MET A 107 3.75 -24.45 2.87
N PRO A 108 3.92 -25.06 1.68
CA PRO A 108 5.19 -25.04 0.95
C PRO A 108 5.48 -23.70 0.26
N ILE A 109 4.52 -22.77 0.28
CA ILE A 109 4.62 -21.45 -0.35
C ILE A 109 4.78 -20.40 0.76
N PRO A 110 5.82 -19.55 0.71
CA PRO A 110 6.03 -18.52 1.71
C PRO A 110 4.91 -17.47 1.66
N LEU A 111 4.35 -17.16 2.83
CA LEU A 111 3.34 -16.12 2.98
C LEU A 111 4.00 -14.79 3.37
N PRO A 112 3.46 -13.66 2.88
CA PRO A 112 3.92 -12.34 3.31
C PRO A 112 3.55 -12.10 4.78
N TYR A 113 4.49 -11.55 5.55
CA TYR A 113 4.25 -11.09 6.92
C TYR A 113 3.86 -9.61 6.94
N VAL A 114 2.76 -9.28 7.63
CA VAL A 114 2.33 -7.90 7.85
C VAL A 114 3.08 -7.34 9.04
N PHE A 115 4.17 -6.60 8.79
CA PHE A 115 4.97 -5.99 9.85
C PHE A 115 4.26 -4.82 10.55
N ARG A 116 3.62 -3.94 9.76
CA ARG A 116 2.92 -2.77 10.25
C ARG A 116 1.72 -2.47 9.35
N CYS A 117 0.58 -2.17 9.96
CA CYS A 117 -0.61 -1.64 9.31
C CYS A 117 -0.99 -0.34 10.00
N GLN A 118 -0.96 0.78 9.28
CA GLN A 118 -1.29 2.08 9.83
C GLN A 118 -2.57 2.61 9.18
N GLU A 119 -3.53 2.97 10.02
CA GLU A 119 -4.73 3.69 9.61
C GLU A 119 -4.50 5.17 9.88
N ASN A 120 -4.86 6.02 8.92
CA ASN A 120 -4.90 7.45 9.18
C ASN A 120 -6.14 7.69 10.05
N ARG A 121 -5.93 7.96 11.34
CA ARG A 121 -6.99 8.49 12.19
C ARG A 121 -7.21 9.92 11.73
N GLU A 122 -8.25 10.15 10.93
CA GLU A 122 -8.73 11.51 10.74
C GLU A 122 -9.04 12.06 12.14
N THR A 123 -8.25 13.03 12.60
CA THR A 123 -8.62 13.85 13.74
C THR A 123 -9.94 14.53 13.41
N PRO A 124 -10.98 14.43 14.26
CA PRO A 124 -12.23 15.13 14.03
C PRO A 124 -11.91 16.62 13.92
N SER A 125 -12.42 17.26 12.87
CA SER A 125 -12.39 18.71 12.70
C SER A 125 -13.26 19.42 13.74
#